data_AF-A0AAV4JT01-F1
#
_entry.id   AF-A0AAV4JT01-F1
#
_cell.length_a   1.000
_cell.length_b   1.000
_cell.length_c   1.000
_cell.angle_alpha   90.00
_cell.angle_beta   90.00
_cell.angle_gamma   90.00
#
_symmetry.space_group_name_H-M   'P 1'
#
loop_
_entity.id
_entity.type
_entity.pdbx_description
1 polymer ?
#
loop_
_entity_poly.entity_id
_entity_poly.type
_entity_poly.pdbx_seq_one_letter_code
_entity_poly.pdbx_strand_id
1 'polypeptide(L)'
;MERYRETPDGSWGRQREIAEEELEVLKSIYDGDACFKALSDTVFQYKYGEDGSFKTFIVEVSWPPTYPEDLPTINMDTFYNNHVIQTVKDAVKTGVLEQAEDLLGMSMTFSLFEWVKDNLDSLLADQPDAPVNHSHHTVSVPEEKQTTTVSAVKEKKENLSKSQKRRLFDRFGANQDKPRGWDWVDIIKHLSQTGSQRKDE
;
A
#
# COMPACT_ATOMS: atom_id res chain seq x y z
N MET A 1 38.23 -19.14 -29.90
CA MET A 1 38.65 -17.90 -29.22
C MET A 1 37.79 -16.78 -29.74
N GLU A 2 36.58 -16.70 -29.18
CA GLU A 2 35.61 -15.65 -29.49
C GLU A 2 36.21 -14.33 -28.98
N ARG A 3 36.48 -13.40 -29.89
CA ARG A 3 36.96 -12.07 -29.50
C ARG A 3 35.81 -11.35 -28.81
N TYR A 4 35.94 -11.12 -27.51
CA TYR A 4 35.13 -10.15 -26.78
C TYR A 4 35.25 -8.81 -27.50
N ARG A 5 34.20 -8.42 -28.22
CA ARG A 5 34.02 -7.03 -28.65
C ARG A 5 33.64 -6.27 -27.39
N GLU A 6 34.58 -5.52 -26.84
CA GLU A 6 34.30 -4.46 -25.87
C GLU A 6 33.25 -3.53 -26.49
N THR A 7 32.06 -3.50 -25.89
CA THR A 7 31.05 -2.48 -26.18
C THR A 7 31.52 -1.14 -25.59
N PRO A 8 31.32 -0.02 -26.27
CA PRO A 8 31.92 1.27 -25.92
C PRO A 8 31.12 2.02 -24.85
N ASP A 9 30.82 1.39 -23.71
CA ASP A 9 30.22 2.12 -22.59
C ASP A 9 30.55 1.51 -21.22
N GLY A 10 31.57 2.07 -20.57
CA GLY A 10 31.96 1.72 -19.21
C GLY A 10 30.96 2.17 -18.13
N SER A 11 29.89 2.90 -18.48
CA SER A 11 28.91 3.39 -17.50
C SER A 11 28.14 2.26 -16.84
N TRP A 12 27.69 1.26 -17.61
CA TRP A 12 26.97 0.09 -17.09
C TRP A 12 27.79 -0.80 -16.14
N GLY A 13 29.12 -0.79 -16.30
CA GLY A 13 30.03 -1.47 -15.38
C GLY A 13 30.06 -0.76 -14.03
N ARG A 14 30.23 0.56 -14.08
CA ARG A 14 30.28 1.43 -12.89
C ARG A 14 28.95 1.46 -12.13
N GLN A 15 27.81 1.57 -12.83
CA GLN A 15 26.48 1.58 -12.22
C GLN A 15 26.24 0.34 -11.36
N ARG A 16 26.57 -0.84 -11.91
CA ARG A 16 26.43 -2.11 -11.19
C ARG A 16 27.38 -2.22 -10.00
N GLU A 17 28.62 -1.77 -10.15
CA GLU A 17 29.59 -1.72 -9.05
C GLU A 17 29.06 -0.87 -7.87
N ILE A 18 28.55 0.33 -8.16
CA ILE A 18 27.96 1.21 -7.13
C ILE A 18 26.74 0.55 -6.46
N ALA A 19 25.86 -0.06 -7.26
CA ALA A 19 24.67 -0.73 -6.73
C ALA A 19 25.02 -1.97 -5.87
N GLU A 20 26.02 -2.76 -6.27
CA GLU A 20 26.52 -3.92 -5.52
C GLU A 20 27.17 -3.48 -4.20
N GLU A 21 28.01 -2.44 -4.22
CA GLU A 21 28.60 -1.84 -3.02
C GLU A 21 27.50 -1.31 -2.08
N GLU A 22 26.51 -0.58 -2.61
CA GLU A 22 25.39 -0.10 -1.82
C GLU A 22 24.59 -1.24 -1.20
N LEU A 23 24.35 -2.33 -1.94
CA LEU A 23 23.64 -3.50 -1.42
C LEU A 23 24.37 -4.13 -0.23
N GLU A 24 25.69 -4.26 -0.28
CA GLU A 24 26.49 -4.76 0.85
C GLU A 24 26.42 -3.83 2.05
N VAL A 25 26.51 -2.52 1.80
CA VAL A 25 26.39 -1.49 2.84
C VAL A 25 25.01 -1.54 3.51
N LEU A 26 23.93 -1.60 2.73
CA LEU A 26 22.57 -1.70 3.25
C LEU A 26 22.38 -2.96 4.11
N LYS A 27 22.91 -4.10 3.66
CA LYS A 27 22.89 -5.35 4.44
C LYS A 27 23.61 -5.19 5.78
N SER A 28 24.73 -4.47 5.80
CA SER A 28 25.47 -4.22 7.05
C SER A 28 24.82 -3.20 7.97
N ILE A 29 24.21 -2.13 7.42
CA ILE A 29 23.55 -1.09 8.22
C ILE A 29 22.29 -1.64 8.89
N TYR A 30 21.51 -2.42 8.16
CA TYR A 30 20.23 -2.96 8.61
C TYR A 30 20.32 -4.40 9.12
N ASP A 31 21.52 -4.90 9.42
CA ASP A 31 21.68 -6.22 10.02
C ASP A 31 20.97 -6.27 11.38
N GLY A 32 20.00 -7.19 11.51
CA GLY A 32 19.16 -7.31 12.69
C GLY A 32 18.04 -6.26 12.82
N ASP A 33 17.86 -5.34 11.87
CA ASP A 33 16.71 -4.42 11.87
C ASP A 33 15.45 -5.13 11.33
N ALA A 34 14.43 -5.28 12.18
CA ALA A 34 13.16 -5.91 11.81
C ALA A 34 12.29 -5.03 10.90
N CYS A 35 12.54 -3.72 10.84
CA CYS A 35 11.80 -2.77 10.01
C CYS A 35 12.25 -2.82 8.55
N PHE A 36 13.50 -3.22 8.29
CA PHE A 36 14.07 -3.34 6.95
C PHE A 36 13.88 -4.74 6.36
N LYS A 37 13.52 -4.81 5.08
CA LYS A 37 13.44 -6.06 4.32
C LYS A 37 13.98 -5.87 2.91
N ALA A 38 15.01 -6.63 2.55
CA ALA A 38 15.42 -6.79 1.15
C ALA A 38 14.59 -7.92 0.52
N LEU A 39 13.66 -7.59 -0.37
CA LEU A 39 12.85 -8.58 -1.08
C LEU A 39 13.62 -9.23 -2.24
N SER A 40 14.52 -8.45 -2.84
CA SER A 40 15.47 -8.89 -3.87
C SER A 40 16.70 -7.97 -3.84
N ASP A 41 17.70 -8.25 -4.67
CA ASP A 41 18.92 -7.43 -4.76
C ASP A 41 18.66 -5.99 -5.28
N THR A 42 17.45 -5.72 -5.79
CA THR A 42 17.06 -4.41 -6.32
C THR A 42 15.79 -3.85 -5.67
N VAL A 43 15.17 -4.56 -4.71
CA VAL A 43 13.90 -4.14 -4.11
C VAL A 43 14.00 -4.21 -2.59
N PHE A 44 13.80 -3.07 -1.95
CA PHE A 44 13.98 -2.86 -0.53
C PHE A 44 12.72 -2.25 0.07
N GLN A 45 12.37 -2.68 1.27
CA GLN A 45 11.25 -2.18 2.03
C GLN A 45 11.72 -1.70 3.41
N TYR A 46 11.21 -0.55 3.84
CA TYR A 46 11.39 -0.08 5.21
C TYR A 46 10.04 0.26 5.83
N LYS A 47 9.82 -0.23 7.06
CA LYS A 47 8.61 0.03 7.83
C LYS A 47 8.81 1.22 8.77
N TYR A 48 7.87 2.14 8.74
CA TYR A 48 7.82 3.33 9.59
C TYR A 48 6.61 3.31 10.53
N GLY A 49 6.75 4.02 11.65
CA GLY A 49 5.72 4.20 12.66
C GLY A 49 5.74 3.16 13.78
N GLU A 50 4.86 3.37 14.76
CA GLU A 50 4.75 2.52 15.95
C GLU A 50 3.78 1.35 15.76
N ASP A 51 4.17 0.16 16.22
CA ASP A 51 3.34 -1.04 16.16
C ASP A 51 1.97 -0.86 16.81
N GLY A 52 0.91 -1.16 16.05
CA GLY A 52 -0.47 -1.02 16.50
C GLY A 52 -1.10 0.36 16.23
N SER A 53 -0.35 1.30 15.64
CA SER A 53 -0.88 2.60 15.20
C SER A 53 -1.34 2.59 13.73
N PHE A 54 -2.35 3.40 13.41
CA PHE A 54 -2.76 3.71 12.03
C PHE A 54 -1.79 4.66 11.32
N LYS A 55 -0.77 5.14 12.04
CA LYS A 55 0.33 5.97 11.54
C LYS A 55 1.57 5.11 11.25
N THR A 56 1.34 3.94 10.67
CA THR A 56 2.38 3.02 10.22
C THR A 56 2.31 2.83 8.72
N PHE A 57 3.43 2.68 8.04
CA PHE A 57 3.45 2.36 6.61
C PHE A 57 4.78 1.72 6.21
N ILE A 58 4.80 1.08 5.04
CA ILE A 58 5.99 0.52 4.42
C ILE A 58 6.28 1.29 3.14
N VAL A 59 7.49 1.80 3.01
CA VAL A 59 8.01 2.35 1.75
C VAL A 59 8.77 1.25 1.04
N GLU A 60 8.43 0.98 -0.22
CA GLU A 60 9.19 0.10 -1.10
C GLU A 60 9.96 0.93 -2.11
N VAL A 61 11.27 0.69 -2.21
CA VAL A 61 12.20 1.30 -3.15
C VAL A 61 12.68 0.21 -4.09
N SER A 62 12.58 0.45 -5.40
CA SER A 62 13.07 -0.47 -6.43
C SER A 62 14.04 0.22 -7.38
N TRP A 63 15.19 -0.40 -7.60
CA TRP A 63 16.24 0.11 -8.46
C TRP A 63 15.95 -0.24 -9.93
N PRO A 64 15.90 0.75 -10.84
CA PRO A 64 15.86 0.48 -12.27
C PRO A 64 17.19 -0.17 -12.75
N PRO A 65 17.21 -0.77 -13.95
CA PRO A 65 18.43 -1.35 -14.52
C PRO A 65 19.61 -0.37 -14.70
N THR A 66 19.29 0.93 -14.72
CA THR A 66 20.19 2.08 -14.92
C THR A 66 20.51 2.81 -13.62
N TYR A 67 20.08 2.28 -12.47
CA TYR A 67 20.42 2.85 -11.16
C TYR A 67 21.94 2.86 -10.94
N PRO A 68 22.52 3.93 -10.35
CA PRO A 68 21.87 5.12 -9.77
C PRO A 68 21.71 6.31 -10.73
N GLU A 69 21.90 6.15 -12.04
CA GLU A 69 21.74 7.27 -13.00
C GLU A 69 20.27 7.66 -13.21
N ASP A 70 19.35 6.72 -13.05
CA ASP A 70 17.91 6.97 -13.09
C ASP A 70 17.26 6.85 -11.71
N LEU A 71 16.15 7.58 -11.54
CA LEU A 71 15.38 7.59 -10.30
C LEU A 71 14.84 6.20 -9.93
N PRO A 72 14.86 5.82 -8.64
CA PRO A 72 14.24 4.60 -8.17
C PRO A 72 12.72 4.71 -8.29
N THR A 73 12.06 3.56 -8.45
CA THR A 73 10.61 3.50 -8.42
C THR A 73 10.15 3.31 -6.97
N ILE A 74 9.35 4.26 -6.47
CA ILE A 74 8.80 4.26 -5.11
C ILE A 74 7.38 3.72 -5.10
N ASN A 75 7.16 2.64 -4.34
CA ASN A 75 5.87 1.98 -4.21
C ASN A 75 5.32 2.11 -2.78
N MET A 76 4.12 2.67 -2.68
CA MET A 76 3.35 2.82 -1.43
C MET A 76 2.04 2.03 -1.45
N ASP A 77 1.82 1.22 -2.48
CA ASP A 77 0.58 0.47 -2.69
C ASP A 77 0.71 -0.99 -2.25
N THR A 78 1.59 -1.22 -1.27
CA THR A 78 1.70 -2.50 -0.58
C THR A 78 0.41 -2.78 0.20
N PHE A 79 0.06 -4.06 0.36
CA PHE A 79 -1.13 -4.46 1.10
C PHE A 79 -1.13 -3.92 2.55
N TYR A 80 0.05 -3.76 3.14
CA TYR A 80 0.20 -3.19 4.48
C TYR A 80 -0.29 -1.74 4.54
N ASN A 81 -0.11 -0.95 3.49
CA ASN A 81 -0.46 0.47 3.45
C ASN A 81 -1.94 0.73 3.14
N ASN A 82 -2.79 -0.28 3.19
CA ASN A 82 -4.21 -0.12 2.87
C ASN A 82 -4.92 0.85 3.83
N HIS A 83 -4.46 1.05 5.06
CA HIS A 83 -5.05 2.03 5.97
C HIS A 83 -4.52 3.46 5.76
N VAL A 84 -3.47 3.64 4.96
CA VAL A 84 -2.86 4.95 4.68
C VAL A 84 -3.68 5.68 3.61
N ILE A 85 -4.04 6.94 3.87
CA ILE A 85 -4.81 7.73 2.91
C ILE A 85 -3.97 8.08 1.68
N GLN A 86 -4.63 8.27 0.54
CA GLN A 86 -3.94 8.56 -0.72
C GLN A 86 -3.08 9.84 -0.64
N THR A 87 -3.58 10.89 0.02
CA THR A 87 -2.85 12.15 0.21
C THR A 87 -1.47 11.93 0.85
N VAL A 88 -1.41 11.06 1.87
CA VAL A 88 -0.16 10.74 2.58
C VAL A 88 0.75 9.90 1.69
N LYS A 89 0.19 8.90 0.97
CA LYS A 89 0.97 8.11 0.01
C LYS A 89 1.61 8.99 -1.07
N ASP A 90 0.86 9.94 -1.61
CA ASP A 90 1.32 10.85 -2.65
C ASP A 90 2.37 11.83 -2.12
N ALA A 91 2.19 12.34 -0.89
CA ALA A 91 3.17 13.18 -0.23
C ALA A 91 4.50 12.45 0.00
N VAL A 92 4.46 11.20 0.47
CA VAL A 92 5.65 10.35 0.64
C VAL A 92 6.31 10.09 -0.71
N LYS A 93 5.56 9.66 -1.74
CA LYS A 93 6.12 9.42 -3.08
C LYS A 93 6.81 10.67 -3.63
N THR A 94 6.14 11.82 -3.55
CA THR A 94 6.64 13.09 -4.09
C THR A 94 7.91 13.52 -3.36
N GLY A 95 7.89 13.56 -2.02
CA GLY A 95 9.05 14.01 -1.26
C GLY A 95 10.26 13.08 -1.37
N VAL A 96 10.05 11.76 -1.45
CA VAL A 96 11.14 10.80 -1.68
C VAL A 96 11.73 10.97 -3.08
N LEU A 97 10.90 11.17 -4.10
CA LEU A 97 11.39 11.38 -5.48
C LEU A 97 12.15 12.69 -5.62
N GLU A 98 11.68 13.78 -4.99
CA GLU A 98 12.39 15.07 -4.97
C GLU A 98 13.79 14.92 -4.36
N GLN A 99 13.93 14.16 -3.27
CA GLN A 99 15.27 13.90 -2.70
C GLN A 99 16.14 12.99 -3.56
N ALA A 100 15.53 12.07 -4.31
CA ALA A 100 16.26 11.18 -5.20
C ALA A 100 16.89 11.95 -6.39
N GLU A 101 16.30 13.07 -6.82
CA GLU A 101 16.85 13.92 -7.89
C GLU A 101 18.22 14.50 -7.53
N ASP A 102 18.40 14.95 -6.28
CA ASP A 102 19.67 15.50 -5.79
C ASP A 102 20.75 14.42 -5.58
N LEU A 103 20.35 13.15 -5.53
CA LEU A 103 21.20 11.98 -5.29
C LEU A 103 21.47 11.16 -6.55
N LEU A 104 21.13 11.68 -7.74
CA LEU A 104 21.43 10.99 -8.99
C LEU A 104 22.93 10.74 -9.17
N GLY A 105 23.28 9.52 -9.60
CA GLY A 105 24.65 9.09 -9.79
C GLY A 105 25.37 8.63 -8.51
N MET A 106 24.70 8.60 -7.36
CA MET A 106 25.22 8.07 -6.10
C MET A 106 24.23 7.12 -5.40
N SER A 107 24.70 6.44 -4.35
CA SER A 107 23.84 5.60 -3.53
C SER A 107 22.82 6.45 -2.76
N MET A 108 21.53 6.14 -2.92
CA MET A 108 20.45 6.96 -2.36
C MET A 108 19.57 6.22 -1.38
N THR A 109 19.50 4.88 -1.38
CA THR A 109 18.48 4.12 -0.65
C THR A 109 18.50 4.40 0.85
N PHE A 110 19.70 4.40 1.46
CA PHE A 110 19.86 4.74 2.87
C PHE A 110 19.40 6.18 3.17
N SER A 111 19.85 7.14 2.35
CA SER A 111 19.50 8.55 2.50
C SER A 111 18.01 8.80 2.34
N LEU A 112 17.36 8.13 1.38
CA LEU A 112 15.91 8.19 1.19
C LEU A 112 15.17 7.64 2.41
N PHE A 113 15.64 6.54 2.98
CA PHE A 113 15.00 5.97 4.17
C PHE A 113 15.14 6.85 5.41
N GLU A 114 16.32 7.44 5.62
CA GLU A 114 16.54 8.38 6.72
C GLU A 114 15.74 9.67 6.51
N TRP A 115 15.63 10.18 5.28
CA TRP A 115 14.80 11.34 5.00
C TRP A 115 13.33 11.10 5.36
N VAL A 116 12.75 9.94 5.02
CA VAL A 116 11.37 9.61 5.41
C VAL A 116 11.24 9.54 6.93
N LYS A 117 12.24 8.99 7.62
CA LYS A 117 12.26 8.88 9.08
C LYS A 117 12.29 10.25 9.75
N ASP A 118 13.10 11.16 9.26
CA ASP A 118 13.23 12.53 9.79
C ASP A 118 11.97 13.38 9.53
N ASN A 119 11.27 13.09 8.43
CA ASN A 119 10.06 13.83 8.03
C ASN A 119 8.76 13.08 8.38
N LEU A 120 8.84 12.00 9.17
CA LEU A 120 7.74 11.07 9.41
C LEU A 120 6.50 11.77 9.99
N ASP A 121 6.69 12.62 10.99
CA ASP A 121 5.60 13.35 11.65
C ASP A 121 4.90 14.33 10.70
N SER A 122 5.67 14.97 9.81
CA SER A 122 5.13 15.88 8.80
C SER A 122 4.34 15.13 7.73
N LEU A 123 4.86 13.99 7.27
CA LEU A 123 4.24 13.15 6.25
C LEU A 123 2.92 12.54 6.74
N LEU A 124 2.83 12.27 8.05
CA LEU A 124 1.65 11.68 8.69
C LEU A 124 0.68 12.70 9.32
N ALA A 125 0.92 14.01 9.14
CA ALA A 125 0.10 15.05 9.75
C ALA A 125 -1.39 14.93 9.39
N ASP A 126 -1.68 14.55 8.14
CA ASP A 126 -3.04 14.39 7.62
C ASP A 126 -3.61 12.97 7.82
N GLN A 127 -2.80 12.02 8.33
CA GLN A 127 -3.22 10.64 8.53
C GLN A 127 -4.16 10.54 9.76
N PRO A 128 -5.40 10.04 9.59
CA PRO A 128 -6.34 9.92 10.70
C PRO A 128 -5.91 8.84 11.71
N ASP A 129 -6.19 9.08 12.99
CA ASP A 129 -5.93 8.13 14.09
C ASP A 129 -6.96 6.99 14.18
N ALA A 130 -7.85 6.87 13.19
CA ALA A 130 -8.95 5.91 13.14
C ALA A 130 -8.99 5.19 11.79
N PRO A 131 -9.54 3.97 11.71
CA PRO A 131 -9.57 3.20 10.47
C PRO A 131 -10.37 3.94 9.40
N VAL A 132 -9.71 4.18 8.26
CA VAL A 132 -10.33 4.78 7.08
C VAL A 132 -11.15 3.70 6.38
N ASN A 133 -12.47 3.82 6.41
CA ASN A 133 -13.33 3.02 5.55
C ASN A 133 -13.10 3.48 4.11
N HIS A 134 -12.33 2.71 3.35
CA HIS A 134 -12.29 2.84 1.90
C HIS A 134 -13.67 2.45 1.35
N SER A 135 -14.60 3.39 1.34
CA SER A 135 -15.80 3.29 0.52
C SER A 135 -15.30 3.24 -0.92
N HIS A 136 -15.29 2.03 -1.49
CA HIS A 136 -15.06 1.76 -2.90
C HIS A 136 -15.76 2.84 -3.73
N HIS A 137 -14.96 3.72 -4.33
CA HIS A 137 -15.43 4.75 -5.23
C HIS A 137 -16.08 4.04 -6.42
N THR A 138 -17.41 3.96 -6.41
CA THR A 138 -18.16 3.50 -7.58
C THR A 138 -17.91 4.51 -8.69
N VAL A 139 -17.21 4.07 -9.73
CA VAL A 139 -17.00 4.82 -10.96
C VAL A 139 -18.38 5.13 -11.53
N SER A 140 -18.83 6.35 -11.28
CA SER A 140 -20.06 6.90 -11.83
C SER A 140 -19.69 7.52 -13.17
N VAL A 141 -20.15 6.88 -14.23
CA VAL A 141 -20.07 7.33 -15.62
C VAL A 141 -20.58 8.78 -15.72
N PRO A 142 -19.88 9.72 -16.36
CA PRO A 142 -20.38 11.07 -16.54
C PRO A 142 -21.32 11.10 -17.76
N GLU A 143 -22.61 11.33 -17.52
CA GLU A 143 -23.54 11.84 -18.53
C GLU A 143 -23.95 13.26 -18.11
N GLU A 144 -23.33 14.26 -18.77
CA GLU A 144 -23.64 15.66 -18.59
C GLU A 144 -24.93 16.04 -19.33
N LYS A 145 -25.97 16.44 -18.59
CA LYS A 145 -26.95 17.41 -19.09
C LYS A 145 -27.51 18.28 -17.96
N GLN A 146 -27.13 19.56 -18.06
CA GLN A 146 -27.67 20.79 -17.49
C GLN A 146 -29.05 20.74 -16.81
N THR A 147 -29.19 21.37 -15.62
CA THR A 147 -29.90 22.65 -15.37
C THR A 147 -30.42 22.77 -13.91
N THR A 148 -29.96 23.84 -13.24
CA THR A 148 -30.69 24.76 -12.34
C THR A 148 -31.56 24.29 -11.15
N THR A 149 -31.23 24.91 -9.99
CA THR A 149 -32.09 25.52 -8.95
C THR A 149 -32.59 24.73 -7.72
N VAL A 150 -32.03 25.15 -6.57
CA VAL A 150 -32.63 25.51 -5.26
C VAL A 150 -33.70 24.58 -4.63
N SER A 151 -33.37 23.98 -3.47
CA SER A 151 -33.99 24.26 -2.15
C SER A 151 -33.66 23.18 -1.10
N ALA A 152 -33.43 23.63 0.14
CA ALA A 152 -33.13 22.80 1.30
C ALA A 152 -34.39 22.11 1.86
N VAL A 153 -34.33 20.79 2.09
CA VAL A 153 -35.21 20.07 3.02
C VAL A 153 -34.44 18.91 3.67
N LYS A 154 -34.44 18.88 5.00
CA LYS A 154 -33.98 17.76 5.84
C LYS A 154 -35.02 16.64 5.87
N GLU A 155 -34.50 15.40 5.93
CA GLU A 155 -35.08 14.19 6.55
C GLU A 155 -36.28 13.46 5.92
N LYS A 156 -36.01 12.24 5.41
CA LYS A 156 -36.60 11.00 5.96
C LYS A 156 -35.85 9.76 5.48
N LYS A 157 -35.22 9.03 6.40
CA LYS A 157 -34.78 7.64 6.16
C LYS A 157 -36.03 6.79 6.00
N GLU A 158 -36.35 6.44 4.76
CA GLU A 158 -37.45 5.54 4.41
C GLU A 158 -37.15 4.13 4.92
N ASN A 159 -37.64 3.81 6.11
CA ASN A 159 -37.60 2.45 6.62
C ASN A 159 -38.64 1.61 5.87
N LEU A 160 -38.19 0.94 4.80
CA LEU A 160 -38.99 -0.03 4.06
C LEU A 160 -39.66 -1.03 4.99
N SER A 161 -40.98 -1.21 4.80
CA SER A 161 -41.78 -2.14 5.58
C SER A 161 -41.25 -3.58 5.46
N LYS A 162 -41.44 -4.39 6.51
CA LYS A 162 -41.02 -5.80 6.58
C LYS A 162 -41.53 -6.61 5.38
N SER A 163 -42.69 -6.26 4.82
CA SER A 163 -43.24 -6.90 3.62
C SER A 163 -42.54 -6.47 2.33
N GLN A 164 -42.12 -5.20 2.21
CA GLN A 164 -41.31 -4.73 1.07
C GLN A 164 -39.93 -5.38 1.08
N LYS A 165 -39.30 -5.52 2.26
CA LYS A 165 -38.01 -6.24 2.39
C LYS A 165 -38.14 -7.70 1.95
N ARG A 166 -39.21 -8.39 2.34
CA ARG A 166 -39.45 -9.79 1.93
C ARG A 166 -39.67 -9.92 0.41
N ARG A 167 -40.44 -9.02 -0.20
CA ARG A 167 -40.65 -9.00 -1.66
C ARG A 167 -39.37 -8.74 -2.45
N LEU A 168 -38.49 -7.88 -1.94
CA LEU A 168 -37.17 -7.66 -2.55
C LEU A 168 -36.28 -8.90 -2.44
N PHE A 169 -36.35 -9.60 -1.31
CA PHE A 169 -35.59 -10.83 -1.06
C PHE A 169 -36.05 -11.97 -1.99
N ASP A 170 -37.36 -12.12 -2.17
CA ASP A 170 -37.93 -13.15 -3.06
C ASP A 170 -37.62 -12.87 -4.54
N ARG A 171 -37.46 -11.59 -4.94
CA ARG A 171 -37.12 -11.20 -6.32
C ARG A 171 -35.68 -11.55 -6.72
N PHE A 172 -34.79 -11.78 -5.75
CA PHE A 172 -33.37 -12.04 -5.98
C PHE A 172 -32.85 -13.38 -5.38
N GLY A 173 -33.70 -14.21 -4.75
CA GLY A 173 -33.21 -15.08 -3.67
C GLY A 173 -33.52 -16.58 -3.68
N ALA A 174 -34.01 -17.22 -4.75
CA ALA A 174 -34.40 -18.64 -4.65
C ALA A 174 -33.74 -19.63 -5.62
N ASN A 175 -33.12 -19.19 -6.73
CA ASN A 175 -32.66 -20.14 -7.76
C ASN A 175 -31.49 -19.64 -8.64
N GLN A 176 -30.55 -18.90 -8.06
CA GLN A 176 -29.31 -18.53 -8.76
C GLN A 176 -28.12 -19.06 -7.96
N ASP A 177 -27.16 -19.63 -8.69
CA ASP A 177 -25.92 -20.20 -8.18
C ASP A 177 -25.24 -19.18 -7.25
N LYS A 178 -25.19 -19.50 -5.95
CA LYS A 178 -24.71 -18.55 -4.96
C LYS A 178 -23.19 -18.45 -5.11
N PRO A 179 -22.62 -17.24 -5.26
CA PRO A 179 -21.20 -17.09 -5.51
C PRO A 179 -20.37 -17.67 -4.37
N ARG A 180 -19.17 -18.15 -4.69
CA ARG A 180 -18.20 -18.63 -3.69
C ARG A 180 -17.98 -17.56 -2.63
N GLY A 181 -18.19 -17.89 -1.37
CA GLY A 181 -18.13 -16.93 -0.25
C GLY A 181 -19.47 -16.37 0.21
N TRP A 182 -20.60 -16.80 -0.37
CA TRP A 182 -21.94 -16.41 0.13
C TRP A 182 -22.23 -16.89 1.56
N ASP A 183 -21.63 -18.01 1.96
CA ASP A 183 -21.73 -18.58 3.31
C ASP A 183 -20.37 -18.44 4.04
N TRP A 184 -20.00 -17.20 4.33
CA TRP A 184 -18.82 -16.94 5.15
C TRP A 184 -19.18 -17.19 6.61
N VAL A 185 -18.55 -18.18 7.22
CA VAL A 185 -18.69 -18.49 8.64
C VAL A 185 -17.66 -17.67 9.42
N ASP A 186 -18.13 -16.88 10.39
CA ASP A 186 -17.26 -16.20 11.36
C ASP A 186 -16.52 -17.24 12.20
N ILE A 187 -15.22 -17.39 11.95
CA ILE A 187 -14.36 -18.41 12.57
C ILE A 187 -14.25 -18.18 14.08
N ILE A 188 -14.25 -16.93 14.56
CA ILE A 188 -14.18 -16.64 16.00
C ILE A 188 -15.47 -17.06 16.68
N LYS A 189 -16.61 -16.76 16.06
CA LYS A 189 -17.93 -17.22 16.54
C LYS A 189 -18.04 -18.75 16.50
N HIS A 190 -17.55 -19.40 15.45
CA HIS A 190 -17.58 -20.86 15.33
C HIS A 190 -16.68 -21.56 16.36
N LEU A 191 -15.47 -21.06 16.60
CA LEU A 191 -14.54 -21.61 17.59
C LEU A 191 -15.01 -21.38 19.03
N SER A 192 -15.59 -20.20 19.32
CA SER A 192 -16.20 -19.94 20.64
C SER A 192 -17.39 -20.87 20.94
N GLN A 193 -18.10 -21.33 19.91
CA GLN A 193 -19.22 -22.26 20.05
C GLN A 193 -18.77 -23.73 20.21
N THR A 194 -17.57 -24.08 19.71
CA THR A 194 -17.05 -25.47 19.73
C THR A 194 -16.02 -25.73 20.83
N GLY A 195 -15.50 -24.70 21.51
CA GLY A 195 -14.46 -24.82 22.54
C GLY A 195 -14.88 -25.36 23.92
N SER A 196 -16.12 -25.85 24.12
CA SER A 196 -16.60 -26.30 25.45
C SER A 196 -16.83 -27.81 25.62
N GLN A 197 -16.43 -28.67 24.68
CA GLN A 197 -16.47 -30.12 24.92
C GLN A 197 -15.19 -30.59 25.63
N ARG A 198 -15.10 -30.34 26.95
CA ARG A 198 -14.21 -31.13 27.80
C ARG A 198 -14.79 -32.53 27.90
N LYS A 199 -14.01 -33.52 27.45
CA LYS A 199 -14.27 -34.93 27.65
C LYS A 199 -13.67 -35.29 29.01
N ASP A 200 -14.50 -35.35 30.04
CA ASP A 200 -14.13 -35.96 31.31
C ASP A 200 -14.25 -37.48 31.13
N GLU A 201 -13.11 -38.17 31.09
CA GLU A 201 -13.01 -39.62 31.35
C GLU A 201 -11.63 -39.94 31.95
#